data_AF-A0AAD6RXS7-F1
#
_entry.id   AF-A0AAD6RXS7-F1
#
_cell.length_a   1.000
_cell.length_b   1.000
_cell.length_c   1.000
_cell.angle_alpha   90.00
_cell.angle_beta   90.00
_cell.angle_gamma   90.00
#
_symmetry.space_group_name_H-M   'P 1'
#
loop_
_entity.id
_entity.type
_entity.pdbx_description
1 polymer ?
#
loop_
_entity_poly.entity_id
_entity_poly.type
_entity_poly.pdbx_seq_one_letter_code
_entity_poly.pdbx_strand_id
1 'polypeptide(L)'
;MINLLQLLDPQALLRVPYKRDFTPDTELRKQITRYFSEFLGQRPKAIEPLLPDVMPSFGKLRIEDGDSIRSASASGISSSAERDMSFVRVYEWQTQISYGQLERVVDCLLPKDKTLGRVSGKRRLLAIIHPCKNTRGKDASLERTGYTELANILVTDLQSVVAVVGRVKTRGKWLIVDRTGGLIHPQFVQDEEADTDSL
;
A
#
# COMPACT_ATOMS: atom_id res chain seq x y z
N MET A 1 -10.00 -23.53 -17.39
CA MET A 1 -10.11 -23.07 -15.98
C MET A 1 -8.94 -22.13 -15.72
N ILE A 2 -9.19 -20.83 -15.65
CA ILE A 2 -8.13 -19.83 -15.45
C ILE A 2 -7.74 -19.88 -13.98
N ASN A 3 -6.54 -20.40 -13.72
CA ASN A 3 -5.93 -20.44 -12.40
C ASN A 3 -5.78 -18.99 -11.93
N LEU A 4 -6.46 -18.64 -10.83
CA LEU A 4 -6.44 -17.30 -10.26
C LEU A 4 -5.03 -17.06 -9.71
N LEU A 5 -4.16 -16.53 -10.57
CA LEU A 5 -2.76 -16.22 -10.28
C LEU A 5 -2.66 -15.52 -8.91
N GLN A 6 -2.07 -16.22 -7.94
CA GLN A 6 -1.43 -15.61 -6.79
C GLN A 6 -0.38 -14.66 -7.36
N LEU A 7 -0.74 -13.38 -7.48
CA LEU A 7 0.25 -12.33 -7.62
C LEU A 7 0.98 -12.29 -6.28
N LEU A 8 2.09 -13.01 -6.20
CA LEU A 8 2.99 -12.99 -5.06
C LEU A 8 3.75 -11.67 -5.09
N ASP A 9 3.37 -10.76 -4.21
CA ASP A 9 4.38 -10.19 -3.33
C ASP A 9 4.82 -11.35 -2.42
N PRO A 10 6.13 -11.62 -2.20
CA PRO A 10 6.57 -12.75 -1.39
C PRO A 10 5.94 -12.83 0.01
N GLN A 11 5.19 -11.81 0.47
CA GLN A 11 4.53 -11.77 1.78
C GLN A 11 3.03 -11.42 1.73
N ALA A 12 2.36 -11.36 0.57
CA ALA A 12 0.94 -10.99 0.48
C ALA A 12 0.11 -11.78 -0.56
N LEU A 13 -1.04 -12.31 -0.13
CA LEU A 13 -2.02 -13.03 -0.97
C LEU A 13 -3.19 -12.11 -1.34
N LEU A 14 -3.27 -11.69 -2.61
CA LEU A 14 -4.36 -10.85 -3.12
C LEU A 14 -5.64 -11.66 -3.37
N ARG A 15 -6.81 -11.08 -3.06
CA ARG A 15 -8.12 -11.73 -3.12
C ARG A 15 -9.22 -10.82 -3.67
N VAL A 16 -10.36 -11.42 -4.01
CA VAL A 16 -11.56 -10.71 -4.47
C VAL A 16 -12.14 -9.76 -3.39
N PRO A 17 -12.68 -8.59 -3.77
CA PRO A 17 -13.04 -8.19 -5.13
C PRO A 17 -11.81 -7.81 -5.96
N TYR A 18 -11.79 -8.32 -7.19
CA TYR A 18 -10.75 -8.05 -8.19
C TYR A 18 -11.41 -7.34 -9.37
N LYS A 19 -10.88 -6.18 -9.75
CA LYS A 19 -11.34 -5.41 -10.90
C LYS A 19 -10.23 -5.38 -11.94
N ARG A 20 -10.39 -6.17 -13.00
CA ARG A 20 -9.37 -6.38 -14.04
C ARG A 20 -9.13 -5.13 -14.91
N ASP A 21 -10.18 -4.36 -15.12
CA ASP A 21 -10.28 -3.21 -16.02
C ASP A 21 -10.27 -1.88 -15.25
N PHE A 22 -9.69 -1.87 -14.05
CA PHE A 22 -9.62 -0.65 -13.26
C PHE A 22 -8.70 0.38 -13.94
N THR A 23 -9.26 1.54 -14.26
CA THR A 23 -8.53 2.71 -14.77
C THR A 23 -8.44 3.75 -13.65
N PRO A 24 -7.23 4.13 -13.20
CA PRO A 24 -7.07 5.24 -12.27
C PRO A 24 -7.65 6.52 -12.84
N ASP A 25 -8.37 7.30 -12.01
CA ASP A 25 -8.76 8.65 -12.39
C ASP A 25 -7.52 9.57 -12.49
N THR A 26 -7.73 10.80 -12.98
CA THR A 26 -6.66 11.78 -13.19
C THR A 26 -5.86 12.07 -11.91
N GLU A 27 -6.52 12.13 -10.75
CA GLU A 27 -5.85 12.46 -9.49
C GLU A 27 -5.05 11.28 -8.96
N LEU A 28 -5.61 10.07 -9.02
CA LEU A 28 -4.91 8.84 -8.66
C LEU A 28 -3.71 8.60 -9.59
N ARG A 29 -3.86 8.82 -10.90
CA ARG A 29 -2.77 8.70 -11.87
C ARG A 29 -1.63 9.66 -11.54
N LYS A 30 -1.94 10.92 -11.18
CA LYS A 30 -0.92 11.90 -10.73
C LYS A 30 -0.18 11.42 -9.48
N GLN A 31 -0.88 10.83 -8.50
CA GLN A 31 -0.22 10.30 -7.29
C GLN A 31 0.67 9.09 -7.60
N ILE A 32 0.25 8.19 -8.50
CA ILE A 32 1.06 7.05 -8.94
C ILE A 32 2.31 7.56 -9.69
N THR A 33 2.16 8.53 -10.60
CA THR A 33 3.28 9.19 -11.28
C THR A 33 4.25 9.79 -10.28
N ARG A 34 3.75 10.50 -9.27
CA ARG A 34 4.57 11.11 -8.22
C ARG A 34 5.35 10.06 -7.45
N TYR A 35 4.70 8.98 -7.02
CA TYR A 35 5.35 7.86 -6.34
C TYR A 35 6.53 7.32 -7.15
N PHE A 36 6.33 7.00 -8.43
CA PHE A 36 7.41 6.47 -9.27
C PHE A 36 8.50 7.51 -9.57
N SER A 37 8.11 8.78 -9.74
CA SER A 37 9.06 9.89 -9.91
C SER A 37 10.00 10.00 -8.71
N GLU A 38 9.47 9.96 -7.48
CA GLU A 38 10.25 9.99 -6.24
C GLU A 38 11.09 8.70 -6.09
N PHE A 39 10.50 7.53 -6.33
CA PHE A 39 11.16 6.22 -6.19
C PHE A 39 12.32 5.99 -7.18
N LEU A 40 12.24 6.59 -8.37
CA LEU A 40 13.25 6.45 -9.44
C LEU A 40 14.17 7.66 -9.59
N GLY A 41 13.89 8.76 -8.87
CA GLY A 41 14.61 10.03 -9.06
C GLY A 41 14.43 10.64 -10.45
N GLN A 42 13.30 10.34 -11.11
CA GLN A 42 12.99 10.80 -12.48
C GLN A 42 11.93 11.89 -12.45
N ARG A 43 11.84 12.72 -13.49
CA ARG A 43 10.82 13.77 -13.58
C ARG A 43 9.43 13.16 -13.84
N PRO A 44 8.34 13.68 -13.23
CA PRO A 44 6.99 13.16 -13.45
C PRO A 44 6.58 13.08 -14.93
N LYS A 45 6.93 14.09 -15.72
CA LYS A 45 6.64 14.15 -17.16
C LYS A 45 7.30 13.03 -17.98
N ALA A 46 8.39 12.45 -17.49
CA ALA A 46 9.05 11.32 -18.14
C ALA A 46 8.41 9.97 -17.76
N ILE A 47 7.76 9.91 -16.60
CA ILE A 47 7.16 8.69 -16.03
C ILE A 47 5.69 8.54 -16.45
N GLU A 48 4.91 9.62 -16.39
CA GLU A 48 3.47 9.60 -16.63
C GLU A 48 3.04 8.90 -17.94
N PRO A 49 3.71 9.12 -19.09
CA PRO A 49 3.35 8.46 -20.35
C PRO A 49 3.67 6.96 -20.37
N LEU A 50 4.56 6.50 -19.48
CA LEU A 50 4.99 5.11 -19.38
C LEU A 50 4.08 4.29 -18.45
N LEU A 51 3.22 4.95 -17.67
CA LEU A 51 2.29 4.25 -16.80
C LEU A 51 1.17 3.61 -17.62
N PRO A 52 0.80 2.34 -17.34
CA PRO A 52 -0.31 1.69 -18.00
C PRO A 52 -1.64 2.42 -17.72
N ASP A 53 -2.51 2.53 -18.72
CA ASP A 53 -3.83 3.14 -18.55
C ASP A 53 -4.75 2.27 -17.68
N VAL A 54 -4.67 0.95 -17.86
CA VAL A 54 -5.43 -0.04 -17.08
C VAL A 54 -4.50 -0.67 -16.06
N MET A 55 -4.88 -0.58 -14.79
CA MET A 55 -4.13 -1.14 -13.66
C MET A 55 -5.09 -1.98 -12.81
N PRO A 56 -5.12 -3.32 -12.96
CA PRO A 56 -6.03 -4.15 -12.20
C PRO A 56 -5.98 -3.87 -10.69
N SER A 57 -7.12 -3.89 -10.00
CA SER A 57 -7.17 -3.57 -8.57
C SER A 57 -7.76 -4.68 -7.73
N PHE A 58 -7.32 -4.76 -6.48
CA PHE A 58 -7.74 -5.73 -5.48
C PHE A 58 -8.27 -5.01 -4.25
N GLY A 59 -9.37 -5.52 -3.71
CA GLY A 59 -10.00 -4.98 -2.51
C GLY A 59 -9.80 -5.84 -1.25
N LYS A 60 -9.18 -7.01 -1.38
CA LYS A 60 -8.79 -7.82 -0.23
C LYS A 60 -7.38 -8.34 -0.41
N LEU A 61 -6.65 -8.43 0.68
CA LEU A 61 -5.38 -9.13 0.74
C LEU A 61 -5.23 -9.85 2.09
N ARG A 62 -4.29 -10.78 2.16
CA ARG A 62 -3.83 -11.39 3.41
C ARG A 62 -2.32 -11.28 3.44
N ILE A 63 -1.77 -10.66 4.49
CA ILE A 63 -0.34 -10.71 4.77
C ILE A 63 -0.02 -12.14 5.21
N GLU A 64 1.06 -12.72 4.68
CA GLU A 64 1.52 -14.07 5.03
C GLU A 64 1.74 -14.17 6.55
N ASP A 65 1.20 -15.24 7.16
CA ASP A 65 1.15 -15.45 8.62
C ASP A 65 0.58 -14.29 9.47
N GLY A 66 -0.06 -13.32 8.82
CA GLY A 66 -0.56 -12.10 9.46
C GLY A 66 -2.04 -11.84 9.22
N ASP A 67 -2.37 -10.55 9.11
CA ASP A 67 -3.74 -10.07 9.05
C ASP A 67 -4.39 -10.23 7.66
N SER A 68 -5.71 -10.41 7.67
CA SER A 68 -6.53 -10.30 6.46
C SER A 68 -7.14 -8.91 6.37
N ILE A 69 -6.79 -8.19 5.31
CA ILE A 69 -7.18 -6.80 5.10
C ILE A 69 -8.35 -6.76 4.11
N ARG A 70 -9.36 -5.96 4.45
CA ARG A 70 -10.44 -5.61 3.52
C ARG A 70 -10.38 -4.10 3.31
N SER A 71 -10.03 -3.68 2.10
CA SER A 71 -9.89 -2.27 1.78
C SER A 71 -11.25 -1.56 1.84
N ALA A 72 -11.24 -0.24 1.95
CA ALA A 72 -12.45 0.56 2.03
C ALA A 72 -13.34 0.37 0.80
N SER A 73 -12.76 0.30 -0.41
CA SER A 73 -13.53 0.01 -1.64
C SER A 73 -14.15 -1.40 -1.70
N ALA A 74 -13.72 -2.34 -0.85
CA ALA A 74 -14.31 -3.66 -0.71
C ALA A 74 -15.27 -3.80 0.46
N SER A 75 -15.26 -2.83 1.37
CA SER A 75 -16.23 -2.72 2.45
C SER A 75 -17.48 -2.03 1.89
N GLY A 76 -18.49 -2.82 1.53
CA GLY A 76 -19.78 -2.26 1.12
C GLY A 76 -20.35 -1.33 2.19
N ILE A 77 -21.31 -0.48 1.81
CA ILE A 77 -21.94 0.56 2.64
C ILE A 77 -22.49 0.03 3.99
N SER A 78 -22.69 -1.29 4.13
CA SER A 78 -23.30 -1.93 5.29
C SER A 78 -22.35 -2.48 6.36
N SER A 79 -21.03 -2.31 6.27
CA SER A 79 -20.16 -2.75 7.38
C SER A 79 -20.28 -1.78 8.55
N SER A 80 -20.93 -2.21 9.64
CA SER A 80 -20.87 -1.52 10.93
C SER A 80 -19.44 -1.11 11.23
N ALA A 81 -19.22 0.15 11.62
CA ALA A 81 -17.89 0.72 11.90
C ALA A 81 -17.03 -0.11 12.88
N GLU A 82 -17.67 -1.03 13.62
CA GLU A 82 -17.08 -1.96 14.57
C GLU A 82 -16.15 -3.03 13.96
N ARG A 83 -16.24 -3.32 12.65
CA ARG A 83 -15.38 -4.32 11.97
C ARG A 83 -14.69 -3.77 10.72
N ASP A 84 -14.28 -2.51 10.78
CA ASP A 84 -13.55 -1.87 9.71
C ASP A 84 -12.08 -2.34 9.68
N MET A 85 -11.80 -3.32 8.82
CA MET A 85 -10.45 -3.88 8.60
C MET A 85 -9.70 -3.18 7.46
N SER A 86 -10.10 -1.96 7.10
CA SER A 86 -9.41 -1.16 6.08
C SER A 86 -8.29 -0.30 6.65
N PHE A 87 -8.21 -0.15 7.97
CA PHE A 87 -7.15 0.63 8.60
C PHE A 87 -5.88 -0.19 8.80
N VAL A 88 -4.75 0.38 8.42
CA VAL A 88 -3.46 -0.30 8.38
C VAL A 88 -2.35 0.50 9.03
N ARG A 89 -1.37 -0.21 9.58
CA ARG A 89 -0.06 0.30 9.95
C ARG A 89 0.84 0.26 8.72
N VAL A 90 1.58 1.34 8.49
CA VAL A 90 2.44 1.52 7.31
C VAL A 90 3.85 1.89 7.77
N TYR A 91 4.86 1.23 7.24
CA TYR A 91 6.26 1.63 7.38
C TYR A 91 6.68 2.50 6.20
N GLU A 92 6.88 3.79 6.48
CA GLU A 92 7.41 4.76 5.54
C GLU A 92 8.94 4.78 5.65
N TRP A 93 9.62 4.61 4.50
CA TRP A 93 11.07 4.76 4.32
C TRP A 93 11.93 4.42 5.56
N GLN A 94 11.91 3.13 5.90
CA GLN A 94 12.82 2.45 6.84
C GLN A 94 12.79 2.87 8.33
N THR A 95 12.13 3.97 8.74
CA THR A 95 12.11 4.33 10.18
C THR A 95 10.83 4.97 10.70
N GLN A 96 9.92 5.45 9.84
CA GLN A 96 8.73 6.16 10.31
C GLN A 96 7.48 5.32 10.18
N ILE A 97 6.74 5.19 11.29
CA ILE A 97 5.45 4.53 11.30
C ILE A 97 4.37 5.56 10.99
N SER A 98 3.48 5.20 10.07
CA SER A 98 2.25 5.93 9.82
C SER A 98 1.06 4.98 9.85
N TYR A 99 -0.14 5.56 9.84
CA TYR A 99 -1.39 4.84 9.83
C TYR A 99 -2.29 5.44 8.77
N GLY A 100 -3.16 4.64 8.18
CA GLY A 100 -4.11 5.12 7.20
C GLY A 100 -5.18 4.10 6.87
N GLN A 101 -6.16 4.53 6.08
CA GLN A 101 -7.18 3.67 5.52
C GLN A 101 -6.73 3.20 4.13
N LEU A 102 -6.53 1.90 3.97
CA LEU A 102 -6.29 1.27 2.68
C LEU A 102 -7.57 1.33 1.83
N GLU A 103 -7.53 2.09 0.75
CA GLU A 103 -8.63 2.25 -0.19
C GLU A 103 -8.69 1.06 -1.16
N ARG A 104 -7.55 0.69 -1.74
CA ARG A 104 -7.38 -0.46 -2.64
C ARG A 104 -5.90 -0.77 -2.87
N VAL A 105 -5.62 -1.94 -3.43
CA VAL A 105 -4.32 -2.29 -4.01
C VAL A 105 -4.42 -2.26 -5.53
N VAL A 106 -3.40 -1.71 -6.19
CA VAL A 106 -3.31 -1.61 -7.65
C VAL A 106 -2.12 -2.41 -8.16
N ASP A 107 -2.35 -3.27 -9.16
CA ASP A 107 -1.34 -4.00 -9.92
C ASP A 107 -0.87 -3.16 -11.11
N CYS A 108 0.35 -2.65 -11.01
CA CYS A 108 0.99 -1.84 -12.04
C CYS A 108 2.04 -2.69 -12.77
N LEU A 109 1.71 -3.19 -13.95
CA LEU A 109 2.67 -3.85 -14.84
C LEU A 109 3.36 -2.79 -15.70
N LEU A 110 4.63 -2.51 -15.40
CA LEU A 110 5.38 -1.48 -16.08
C LEU A 110 5.95 -1.98 -17.41
N PRO A 111 5.98 -1.14 -18.47
CA PRO A 111 6.60 -1.51 -19.73
C PRO A 111 8.11 -1.64 -19.59
N LYS A 112 8.74 -2.26 -20.59
CA LYS A 112 10.20 -2.22 -20.74
C LYS A 112 10.60 -0.86 -21.31
N ASP A 113 11.14 -0.01 -20.46
CA ASP A 113 11.69 1.30 -20.84
C ASP A 113 12.92 1.62 -19.99
N LYS A 114 13.92 2.31 -20.56
CA LYS A 114 15.16 2.67 -19.85
C LYS A 114 14.92 3.68 -18.73
N THR A 115 13.96 4.60 -18.89
CA THR A 115 13.58 5.59 -17.89
C THR A 115 13.03 4.95 -16.62
N LEU A 116 12.49 3.74 -16.71
CA LEU A 116 11.99 2.97 -15.57
C LEU A 116 13.08 2.25 -14.78
N GLY A 117 14.33 2.23 -15.29
CA GLY A 117 15.49 1.67 -14.59
C GLY A 117 15.22 0.30 -13.97
N ARG A 118 15.44 0.18 -12.66
CA ARG A 118 15.31 -1.07 -11.89
C ARG A 118 13.92 -1.71 -11.88
N VAL A 119 12.86 -0.97 -12.24
CA VAL A 119 11.47 -1.49 -12.31
C VAL A 119 10.98 -1.69 -13.74
N SER A 120 11.85 -1.48 -14.73
CA SER A 120 11.54 -1.70 -16.14
C SER A 120 11.09 -3.14 -16.41
N GLY A 121 9.92 -3.30 -17.05
CA GLY A 121 9.31 -4.60 -17.32
C GLY A 121 8.86 -5.38 -16.08
N LYS A 122 8.89 -4.77 -14.89
CA LYS A 122 8.51 -5.42 -13.63
C LYS A 122 7.08 -5.03 -13.23
N ARG A 123 6.46 -5.93 -12.49
CA ARG A 123 5.19 -5.68 -11.81
C ARG A 123 5.44 -5.01 -10.46
N ARG A 124 4.61 -4.03 -10.10
CA ARG A 124 4.61 -3.38 -8.78
C ARG A 124 3.21 -3.36 -8.21
N LEU A 125 3.07 -3.80 -6.96
CA LEU A 125 1.83 -3.72 -6.21
C LEU A 125 1.86 -2.44 -5.37
N LEU A 126 0.88 -1.58 -5.59
CA LEU A 126 0.79 -0.28 -4.93
C LEU A 126 -0.39 -0.25 -3.98
N ALA A 127 -0.15 0.14 -2.74
CA ALA A 127 -1.18 0.42 -1.76
C ALA A 127 -1.64 1.87 -1.89
N ILE A 128 -2.95 2.06 -2.13
CA ILE A 128 -3.60 3.36 -2.19
C ILE A 128 -4.21 3.63 -0.82
N ILE A 129 -3.68 4.61 -0.09
CA ILE A 129 -3.99 4.83 1.32
C ILE A 129 -4.45 6.26 1.54
N HIS A 130 -5.45 6.45 2.39
CA HIS A 130 -5.79 7.74 2.98
C HIS A 130 -5.12 7.85 4.36
N PRO A 131 -4.03 8.63 4.52
CA PRO A 131 -3.30 8.70 5.78
C PRO A 131 -4.12 9.31 6.91
N CYS A 132 -3.93 8.84 8.13
CA CYS A 132 -4.49 9.44 9.34
C CYS A 132 -3.75 10.75 9.68
N LYS A 133 -4.45 11.89 9.72
CA LYS A 133 -3.84 13.17 10.09
C LYS A 133 -3.52 13.25 11.58
N ASN A 134 -2.51 14.06 11.92
CA ASN A 134 -2.18 14.43 13.31
C ASN A 134 -1.79 13.26 14.23
N THR A 135 -1.35 12.14 13.69
CA THR A 135 -0.71 11.05 14.47
C THR A 135 0.64 11.46 15.05
N ARG A 136 1.28 12.50 14.48
CA ARG A 136 2.59 13.06 14.90
C ARG A 136 3.72 12.02 14.89
N GLY A 137 3.65 11.03 14.00
CA GLY A 137 4.64 9.95 13.91
C GLY A 137 4.69 9.02 15.14
N LYS A 138 3.69 9.10 16.02
CA LYS A 138 3.63 8.28 17.22
C LYS A 138 3.28 6.83 16.89
N ASP A 139 3.88 5.90 17.61
CA ASP A 139 3.55 4.48 17.50
C ASP A 139 2.36 4.14 18.42
N ALA A 140 1.21 3.82 17.81
CA ALA A 140 -0.01 3.42 18.51
C ALA A 140 0.11 2.09 19.26
N SER A 141 1.14 1.29 18.96
CA SER A 141 1.45 0.05 19.71
C SER A 141 2.20 0.32 21.02
N LEU A 142 2.80 1.51 21.16
CA LEU A 142 3.58 1.92 22.34
C LEU A 142 2.86 2.98 23.17
N GLU A 143 2.13 3.88 22.53
CA GLU A 143 1.45 4.98 23.20
C GLU A 143 0.09 5.31 22.60
N ARG A 144 -0.73 6.05 23.36
CA ARG A 144 -2.06 6.47 22.91
C ARG A 144 -1.95 7.43 21.73
N THR A 145 -2.27 6.93 20.54
CA THR A 145 -2.24 7.68 19.28
C THR A 145 -3.64 7.77 18.68
N GLY A 146 -3.95 8.90 18.05
CA GLY A 146 -5.24 9.12 17.43
C GLY A 146 -5.21 10.16 16.33
N TYR A 147 -6.30 10.24 15.58
CA TYR A 147 -6.48 11.14 14.45
C TYR A 147 -7.92 11.70 14.43
N THR A 148 -8.11 12.82 13.75
CA THR A 148 -9.41 13.47 13.58
C THR A 148 -9.96 13.32 12.17
N GLU A 149 -9.07 13.26 11.18
CA GLU A 149 -9.40 13.28 9.76
C GLU A 149 -8.44 12.39 8.98
N LEU A 150 -8.86 12.00 7.79
CA LEU A 150 -7.99 11.40 6.78
C LEU A 150 -7.42 12.47 5.86
N ALA A 151 -6.20 12.27 5.39
CA ALA A 151 -5.54 13.10 4.39
C ALA A 151 -5.88 12.64 2.96
N ASN A 152 -5.40 13.41 1.98
CA ASN A 152 -5.46 13.02 0.58
C ASN A 152 -4.69 11.73 0.34
N ILE A 153 -5.00 11.07 -0.78
CA ILE A 153 -4.42 9.81 -1.18
C ILE A 153 -2.89 9.89 -1.17
N LEU A 154 -2.28 8.89 -0.54
CA LEU A 154 -0.87 8.54 -0.62
C LEU A 154 -0.76 7.21 -1.35
N VAL A 155 0.24 7.10 -2.22
CA VAL A 155 0.60 5.87 -2.93
C VAL A 155 1.92 5.39 -2.37
N THR A 156 1.97 4.12 -1.96
CA THR A 156 3.20 3.46 -1.51
C THR A 156 3.27 2.03 -2.04
N ASP A 157 4.40 1.36 -1.84
CA ASP A 157 4.54 -0.06 -2.13
C ASP A 157 3.66 -0.89 -1.18
N LEU A 158 3.07 -1.98 -1.67
CA LEU A 158 2.27 -2.88 -0.83
C LEU A 158 3.09 -3.42 0.36
N GLN A 159 4.39 -3.65 0.18
CA GLN A 159 5.30 -4.14 1.23
C GLN A 159 5.42 -3.20 2.42
N SER A 160 5.07 -1.91 2.25
CA SER A 160 5.00 -0.97 3.37
C SER A 160 3.82 -1.24 4.31
N VAL A 161 2.80 -1.99 3.89
CA VAL A 161 1.62 -2.33 4.70
C VAL A 161 1.93 -3.55 5.57
N VAL A 162 2.00 -3.36 6.89
CA VAL A 162 2.52 -4.40 7.80
C VAL A 162 1.47 -5.09 8.67
N ALA A 163 0.37 -4.40 8.99
CA ALA A 163 -0.65 -4.94 9.87
C ALA A 163 -1.98 -4.19 9.73
N VAL A 164 -3.07 -4.84 10.12
CA VAL A 164 -4.37 -4.20 10.33
C VAL A 164 -4.38 -3.57 11.72
N VAL A 165 -4.91 -2.36 11.81
CA VAL A 165 -5.14 -1.69 13.09
C VAL A 165 -6.63 -1.47 13.32
N GLY A 166 -7.05 -1.62 14.57
CA GLY A 166 -8.38 -1.23 15.00
C GLY A 166 -8.47 0.28 15.23
N ARG A 167 -9.69 0.78 15.38
CA ARG A 167 -9.94 2.16 15.81
C ARG A 167 -11.19 2.26 16.67
N VAL A 168 -11.17 3.17 17.64
CA VAL A 168 -12.32 3.45 18.51
C VAL A 168 -12.58 4.95 18.54
N LYS A 169 -13.84 5.33 18.35
CA LYS A 169 -14.26 6.74 18.41
C LYS A 169 -14.51 7.14 19.86
N THR A 170 -13.84 8.19 20.32
CA THR A 170 -14.08 8.76 21.66
C THR A 170 -13.82 10.25 21.66
N ARG A 171 -14.71 11.02 22.31
CA ARG A 171 -14.57 12.48 22.50
C ARG A 171 -14.22 13.23 21.20
N GLY A 172 -14.91 12.92 20.10
CA GLY A 172 -14.73 13.59 18.81
C GLY A 172 -13.48 13.21 18.01
N LYS A 173 -12.66 12.25 18.48
CA LYS A 173 -11.48 11.75 17.76
C LYS A 173 -11.47 10.23 17.66
N TRP A 174 -10.71 9.69 16.71
CA TRP A 174 -10.43 8.27 16.62
C TRP A 174 -9.13 7.95 17.34
N LEU A 175 -9.16 6.96 18.22
CA LEU A 175 -7.94 6.35 18.77
C LEU A 175 -7.62 5.10 17.97
N ILE A 176 -6.34 4.90 17.68
CA ILE A 176 -5.85 3.72 16.98
C ILE A 176 -5.58 2.62 18.01
N VAL A 177 -5.98 1.40 17.69
CA VAL A 177 -5.74 0.20 18.48
C VAL A 177 -4.81 -0.69 17.67
N ASP A 178 -3.52 -0.58 17.94
CA ASP A 178 -2.48 -1.37 17.29
C ASP A 178 -2.05 -2.53 18.19
N ARG A 179 -2.13 -3.76 17.68
CA ARG A 179 -1.85 -5.00 18.41
C ARG A 179 -0.49 -5.60 18.07
N THR A 180 0.31 -4.94 17.25
CA THR A 180 1.63 -5.44 16.80
C THR A 180 2.68 -5.44 17.92
N GLY A 181 2.41 -4.77 19.05
CA GLY A 181 3.27 -4.76 20.23
C GLY A 181 4.67 -4.18 19.98
N GLY A 182 4.85 -3.38 18.92
CA GLY A 182 6.14 -2.82 18.52
C GLY A 182 7.13 -3.85 17.94
N LEU A 183 6.72 -5.10 17.70
CA LEU A 183 7.63 -6.19 17.32
C LEU A 183 7.72 -6.46 15.81
N ILE A 184 6.76 -5.96 15.02
CA ILE A 184 6.74 -6.20 13.56
C ILE A 184 7.54 -5.12 12.84
N HIS A 185 8.75 -5.47 12.41
CA HIS A 185 9.60 -4.62 11.56
C HIS A 185 9.82 -5.30 10.21
N PRO A 186 9.36 -4.71 9.08
CA PRO A 186 9.66 -5.26 7.77
C PRO A 186 11.18 -5.13 7.52
N GLN A 187 11.85 -6.24 7.25
CA GLN A 187 13.23 -6.23 6.75
C GLN A 187 13.20 -6.01 5.24
N PHE A 188 13.72 -4.88 4.80
CA PHE A 188 13.94 -4.62 3.38
C PHE A 188 15.23 -5.33 2.96
N VAL A 189 15.12 -6.41 2.19
CA VAL A 189 16.28 -7.08 1.61
C VAL A 189 16.85 -6.16 0.52
N GLN A 190 18.13 -5.81 0.63
CA GLN A 190 18.85 -5.20 -0.48
C GLN A 190 19.15 -6.29 -1.50
N ASP A 191 18.70 -6.11 -2.75
CA ASP A 191 19.14 -6.95 -3.85
C ASP A 191 20.66 -6.73 -4.01
N GLU A 192 21.47 -7.71 -3.58
CA GLU A 192 22.89 -7.75 -3.93
C GLU A 192 22.97 -7.89 -5.45
N GLU A 193 23.62 -6.95 -6.12
CA GLU A 193 24.01 -7.09 -7.52
C GLU A 193 24.88 -8.35 -7.62
N ALA A 194 24.32 -9.40 -8.21
CA ALA A 194 25.08 -10.59 -8.56
C ALA A 194 26.12 -10.18 -9.62
N ASP A 195 27.33 -9.88 -9.15
CA ASP A 195 28.51 -9.67 -9.97
C ASP A 195 28.96 -11.04 -10.48
N THR A 196 28.25 -11.56 -11.49
CA THR A 196 28.71 -12.71 -12.27
C THR A 196 29.59 -12.22 -13.41
N ASP A 197 30.88 -12.10 -13.11
CA ASP A 197 32.02 -12.34 -14.01
C ASP A 197 33.27 -12.35 -13.11
N SER A 198 33.93 -13.46 -12.80
CA SER A 198 34.84 -14.13 -13.74
C SER A 198 35.58 -15.28 -13.04
N LEU A 199 35.54 -16.48 -13.62
CA LEU A 199 36.61 -17.49 -13.61
C LEU A 199 36.67 -18.16 -14.98
#